data_AF-A0A0G0I4L1-F1
#
_entry.id   AF-A0A0G0I4L1-F1
#
_cell.length_a   1.000
_cell.length_b   1.000
_cell.length_c   1.000
_cell.angle_alpha   90.00
_cell.angle_beta   90.00
_cell.angle_gamma   90.00
#
_symmetry.space_group_name_H-M   'P 1'
#
loop_
_entity.id
_entity.type
_entity.pdbx_description
1 polymer ?
#
loop_
_entity_poly.entity_id
_entity_poly.type
_entity_poly.pdbx_seq_one_letter_code
_entity_poly.pdbx_strand_id
1 'polypeptide(L)' 'MKFLGIDYGTKRIGLAISDENGILAFPKEILTNDTNTFKKIEEIIAEESIE' A
#
# COMPACT_ATOMS: atom_id res chain seq x y z
N MET A 1 7.01 -12.71 4.76
CA MET A 1 6.30 -12.17 3.57
C MET A 1 5.63 -10.89 4.02
N LYS A 2 5.73 -9.80 3.25
CA LYS A 2 5.03 -8.55 3.58
C LYS A 2 3.75 -8.47 2.76
N PHE A 3 2.69 -7.95 3.36
CA PHE A 3 1.40 -7.74 2.73
C PHE A 3 1.07 -6.26 2.65
N LEU A 4 0.39 -5.86 1.56
CA LEU A 4 -0.14 -4.50 1.40
C LEU A 4 -1.63 -4.48 1.75
N GLY A 5 -1.96 -3.74 2.81
CA GLY A 5 -3.33 -3.35 3.12
C GLY A 5 -3.74 -2.13 2.30
N ILE A 6 -4.93 -2.18 1.70
CA ILE A 6 -5.51 -1.10 0.89
C ILE A 6 -6.88 -0.73 1.47
N ASP A 7 -7.03 0.51 1.89
CA ASP A 7 -8.30 1.12 2.27
C ASP A 7 -8.77 2.05 1.14
N TYR A 8 -9.70 1.57 0.32
CA TYR A 8 -10.14 2.27 -0.88
C TYR A 8 -11.16 3.37 -0.58
N GLY A 9 -10.86 4.59 -1.02
CA GLY A 9 -11.82 5.68 -1.09
C GLY A 9 -11.79 6.37 -2.46
N THR A 10 -12.94 6.93 -2.87
CA THR A 10 -13.09 7.59 -4.18
C THR A 10 -12.28 8.88 -4.32
N LYS A 11 -11.79 9.45 -3.22
CA LYS A 11 -10.89 10.63 -3.21
C LYS A 11 -9.47 10.27 -2.79
N ARG A 12 -9.32 9.38 -1.81
CA ARG A 12 -8.05 9.01 -1.21
C ARG A 12 -8.03 7.52 -0.91
N ILE A 13 -6.85 6.92 -0.99
CA ILE A 13 -6.62 5.51 -0.71
C ILE A 13 -5.54 5.42 0.36
N GLY A 14 -5.86 4.77 1.48
CA GLY A 14 -4.90 4.50 2.55
C GLY A 14 -4.12 3.22 2.26
N LEU A 15 -2.80 3.26 2.46
CA LEU A 15 -1.91 2.12 2.31
C LEU A 15 -1.24 1.80 3.64
N ALA A 16 -1.17 0.51 3.98
CA ALA A 16 -0.44 0.00 5.13
C ALA A 16 0.35 -1.25 4.74
N ILE A 17 1.51 -1.47 5.37
CA ILE A 17 2.38 -2.62 5.07
C ILE A 17 2.53 -3.46 6.34
N SER A 18 2.40 -4.78 6.22
CA SER A 18 2.63 -5.70 7.33
C SER A 18 4.11 -5.80 7.70
N ASP A 19 4.37 -6.23 8.94
CA ASP A 19 5.66 -6.79 9.31
C ASP A 19 5.95 -8.08 8.53
N GLU A 20 7.17 -8.59 8.67
CA GLU A 20 7.65 -9.79 7.96
C GLU A 20 6.89 -11.07 8.34
N ASN A 21 6.25 -11.06 9.52
CA ASN A 21 5.45 -12.16 10.04
C ASN A 21 3.98 -12.08 9.60
N GLY A 22 3.55 -10.97 8.97
CA GLY A 22 2.16 -10.75 8.57
C GLY A 22 1.19 -10.54 9.75
N ILE A 23 1.68 -10.12 10.92
CA ILE A 23 0.88 -10.00 12.15
C ILE A 23 0.37 -8.58 12.35
N LEU A 24 1.23 -7.57 12.14
CA LEU A 24 0.89 -6.17 12.37
C LEU A 24 1.15 -5.33 11.12
N ALA A 25 0.20 -4.47 10.77
CA ALA A 25 0.36 -3.52 9.67
C ALA A 25 0.61 -2.10 10.19
N PHE A 26 1.50 -1.39 9.51
CA PHE A 26 1.87 -0.02 9.82
C PHE A 26 1.47 0.91 8.66
N PRO A 27 0.98 2.13 8.93
CA PRO A 27 0.64 3.09 7.88
C PRO A 27 1.87 3.42 7.02
N LYS A 28 1.70 3.37 5.69
CA LYS A 28 2.76 3.70 4.71
C LYS A 28 2.51 5.04 4.05
N GLU A 29 1.36 5.21 3.39
CA GLU A 29 1.05 6.41 2.61
C GLU A 29 -0.47 6.58 2.43
N ILE A 30 -0.91 7.81 2.12
CA ILE A 30 -2.27 8.09 1.66
C ILE A 30 -2.19 8.69 0.25
N LEU A 31 -2.66 7.95 -0.75
CA LEU A 31 -2.67 8.38 -2.14
C LEU A 31 -3.94 9.16 -2.48
N THR A 32 -3.85 10.08 -3.44
CA THR A 32 -5.04 10.55 -4.18
C THR A 32 -5.51 9.44 -5.10
N ASN A 33 -6.82 9.27 -5.23
CA ASN A 33 -7.41 8.32 -6.18
C ASN A 33 -7.52 8.98 -7.57
N ASP A 34 -6.47 8.85 -8.37
CA ASP A 34 -6.33 9.43 -9.70
C ASP A 34 -5.64 8.45 -10.66
N THR A 35 -5.34 8.90 -11.88
CA THR A 35 -4.75 8.05 -12.93
C THR A 35 -3.36 7.50 -12.58
N ASN A 36 -2.66 8.08 -11.60
CA ASN A 36 -1.32 7.65 -11.19
C ASN A 36 -1.33 6.67 -10.01
N THR A 37 -2.48 6.41 -9.39
CA THR A 37 -2.58 5.57 -8.19
C THR A 37 -1.96 4.19 -8.41
N PHE A 38 -2.31 3.51 -9.50
CA PHE A 38 -1.82 2.15 -9.77
C PHE A 38 -0.30 2.11 -9.96
N LYS A 39 0.26 3.10 -10.67
CA LYS A 39 1.72 3.22 -10.85
C LYS A 39 2.44 3.37 -9.50
N LYS A 40 1.90 4.21 -8.60
CA LYS A 40 2.47 4.38 -7.25
C LYS A 40 2.37 3.10 -6.42
N ILE A 41 1.26 2.36 -6.54
CA ILE A 41 1.10 1.08 -5.85
C ILE A 41 2.14 0.07 -6.38
N GLU A 42 2.37 -0.01 -7.68
CA GLU A 42 3.42 -0.86 -8.28
C GLU A 42 4.82 -0.51 -7.78
N GLU A 43 5.15 0.79 -7.73
CA GLU A 43 6.42 1.29 -7.17
C GLU A 43 6.59 0.85 -5.71
N ILE A 44 5.55 1.00 -4.87
CA ILE A 44 5.57 0.58 -3.46
C ILE A 44 5.74 -0.93 -3.33
N ILE A 45 5.04 -1.73 -4.15
CA ILE A 45 5.15 -3.20 -4.13
C ILE A 45 6.60 -3.62 -4.43
N ALA A 46 7.22 -3.02 -5.46
CA ALA A 46 8.59 -3.33 -5.85
C ALA A 46 9.62 -2.87 -4.80
N GLU A 47 9.48 -1.66 -4.26
CA GLU A 47 10.39 -1.11 -3.24
C GLU A 47 10.36 -1.90 -1.94
N GLU A 48 9.17 -2.32 -1.50
CA GLU A 48 8.99 -2.96 -0.20
C GLU A 48 9.06 -4.48 -0.25
N SER A 49 9.16 -5.06 -1.46
CA SER A 49 9.12 -6.51 -1.70
C SER A 49 7.86 -7.16 -1.11
N ILE A 50 6.71 -6.54 -1.41
CA ILE A 50 5.39 -7.06 -1.06
C ILE A 50 5.05 -8.25 -1.95
N GLU A 51 4.39 -9.25 -1.39
CA GLU A 51 3.89 -10.43 -2.11
C GLU A 51 2.44 -10.30 -2.59
#